data_AF-A0A0G0BG43-F1
#
_entry.id   AF-A0A0G0BG43-F1
#
_cell.length_a   1.000
_cell.length_b   1.000
_cell.length_c   1.000
_cell.angle_alpha   90.00
_cell.angle_beta   90.00
_cell.angle_gamma   90.00
#
_symmetry.space_group_name_H-M   'P 1'
#
loop_
_entity.id
_entity.type
_entity.pdbx_description
1 polymer ?
#
loop_
_entity_poly.entity_id
_entity_poly.type
_entity_poly.pdbx_seq_one_letter_code
_entity_poly.pdbx_strand_id
1 'polypeptide(L)'
;MDKIKIFFGAHKILKIFMWAFLILLGLYIILVAFRVVNLFNLDKTNAQVEKIHNTKLSIDDVMGVNLPSDPGVEADKTVQGIDANENGIRDDVEIAIFKEYPNSAKTRAVLLQYALALQMEVIQPIENTVTVTEIITEQSRADTCVADTLVPRESPESSRHYSDVEKINTFIKSIEGKQFNTEVRKSNHQNFMKNLRSFGESTNEICDIDILKLTD
;
A
#
# COMPACT_ATOMS: atom_id res chain seq x y z
N MET A 1 76.10 -18.62 -12.60
CA MET A 1 74.91 -19.37 -12.15
C MET A 1 73.80 -18.48 -11.58
N ASP A 2 73.86 -17.15 -11.81
CA ASP A 2 72.88 -16.21 -11.23
C ASP A 2 71.60 -16.00 -12.03
N LYS A 3 71.60 -16.27 -13.34
CA LYS A 3 70.41 -16.12 -14.19
C LYS A 3 69.29 -17.12 -13.86
N ILE A 4 69.63 -18.27 -13.26
CA ILE A 4 68.67 -19.34 -12.92
C ILE A 4 67.89 -19.00 -11.64
N LYS A 5 68.51 -18.29 -10.67
CA LYS A 5 67.82 -17.87 -9.43
C LYS A 5 66.79 -16.76 -9.67
N ILE A 6 67.05 -15.86 -10.62
CA ILE A 6 66.12 -14.78 -11.01
C ILE A 6 64.84 -15.36 -11.65
N PHE A 7 64.99 -16.41 -12.46
CA PHE A 7 63.87 -17.06 -13.15
C PHE A 7 62.92 -17.81 -12.19
N PHE A 8 63.47 -18.45 -11.15
CA PHE A 8 62.67 -19.15 -10.13
C PHE A 8 61.93 -18.19 -9.17
N GLY A 9 62.50 -17.02 -8.89
CA GLY A 9 61.84 -15.97 -8.09
C GLY A 9 60.67 -15.30 -8.83
N ALA A 10 60.85 -15.02 -10.13
CA ALA A 10 59.82 -14.42 -10.98
C ALA A 10 58.57 -15.31 -11.11
N HIS A 11 58.73 -16.63 -11.21
CA HIS A 11 57.59 -17.56 -11.31
C HIS A 11 56.75 -17.61 -10.02
N LYS A 12 57.38 -17.54 -8.84
CA LYS A 12 56.66 -17.46 -7.55
C LYS A 12 55.90 -16.14 -7.41
N ILE A 13 56.51 -15.02 -7.80
CA ILE A 13 55.89 -13.70 -7.78
C ILE A 13 54.67 -13.65 -8.72
N LEU A 14 54.82 -14.17 -9.95
CA LEU A 14 53.75 -14.20 -10.95
C LEU A 14 52.56 -15.07 -10.49
N LYS A 15 52.84 -16.18 -9.78
CA LYS A 15 51.81 -17.00 -9.15
C LYS A 15 51.06 -16.24 -8.04
N ILE A 16 51.75 -15.46 -7.20
CA ILE A 16 51.11 -14.62 -6.17
C ILE A 16 50.20 -13.56 -6.81
N PHE A 17 50.67 -12.86 -7.86
CA PHE A 17 49.86 -11.90 -8.60
C PHE A 17 48.64 -12.55 -9.25
N MET A 18 48.79 -13.75 -9.81
CA MET A 18 47.68 -14.50 -10.38
C MET A 18 46.63 -14.88 -9.32
N TRP A 19 47.05 -15.32 -8.13
CA TRP A 19 46.13 -15.57 -7.03
C TRP A 19 45.45 -14.29 -6.53
N ALA A 20 46.18 -13.20 -6.40
CA ALA A 20 45.62 -11.90 -6.03
C ALA A 20 44.58 -11.43 -7.06
N PHE A 21 44.87 -11.58 -8.36
CA PHE A 21 43.93 -11.27 -9.43
C PHE A 21 42.67 -12.15 -9.38
N LEU A 22 42.82 -13.46 -9.17
CA LEU A 22 41.68 -14.37 -9.05
C LEU A 22 40.81 -14.05 -7.83
N ILE A 23 41.42 -13.67 -6.70
CA ILE A 23 40.70 -13.22 -5.51
C ILE A 23 39.93 -11.93 -5.80
N LEU A 24 40.57 -10.94 -6.43
CA LEU A 24 39.90 -9.68 -6.81
C LEU A 24 38.77 -9.90 -7.80
N LEU A 25 38.96 -10.78 -8.79
CA LEU A 25 37.91 -11.16 -9.74
C LEU A 25 36.74 -11.85 -9.03
N GLY A 26 37.02 -12.76 -8.10
CA GLY A 26 36.00 -13.41 -7.28
C GLY A 26 35.20 -12.41 -6.45
N LEU A 27 35.87 -11.47 -5.77
CA LEU A 27 35.21 -10.40 -5.00
C LEU A 27 34.37 -9.48 -5.89
N TYR A 28 34.87 -9.15 -7.09
CA TYR A 28 34.12 -8.36 -8.06
C TYR A 28 32.84 -9.08 -8.51
N ILE A 29 32.92 -10.38 -8.85
CA ILE A 29 31.76 -11.18 -9.23
C ILE A 29 30.72 -11.22 -8.10
N ILE A 30 31.15 -11.41 -6.84
CA ILE A 30 30.26 -11.39 -5.67
C ILE A 30 29.57 -10.03 -5.53
N LEU A 31 30.31 -8.93 -5.68
CA LEU A 31 29.74 -7.58 -5.60
C LEU A 31 28.72 -7.34 -6.72
N VAL A 32 29.01 -7.77 -7.95
CA VAL A 32 28.08 -7.66 -9.08
C VAL A 32 26.82 -8.49 -8.82
N ALA A 33 26.96 -9.73 -8.36
CA ALA A 33 25.81 -10.58 -8.02
C ALA A 33 24.93 -9.95 -6.93
N PHE A 34 25.53 -9.40 -5.87
CA PHE A 34 24.82 -8.68 -4.82
C PHE A 34 24.08 -7.45 -5.36
N ARG A 35 24.72 -6.66 -6.23
CA ARG A 35 24.08 -5.49 -6.86
C ARG A 35 22.89 -5.88 -7.74
N VAL A 36 23.02 -6.97 -8.50
CA VAL A 36 21.93 -7.46 -9.36
C VAL A 36 20.73 -7.88 -8.52
N VAL A 37 20.93 -8.65 -7.44
CA VAL A 37 19.83 -9.02 -6.52
C VAL A 37 19.18 -7.79 -5.89
N ASN A 38 19.97 -6.81 -5.47
CA ASN A 38 19.43 -5.58 -4.88
C ASN A 38 18.61 -4.76 -5.90
N LEU A 39 19.05 -4.70 -7.16
CA LEU A 39 18.31 -4.02 -8.23
C LEU A 39 16.97 -4.71 -8.50
N PHE A 40 16.94 -6.04 -8.59
CA PHE A 40 15.69 -6.78 -8.76
C PHE A 40 14.70 -6.56 -7.62
N ASN A 41 15.18 -6.48 -6.37
CA ASN A 41 14.33 -6.16 -5.22
C ASN A 41 13.76 -4.73 -5.30
N LEU A 42 14.56 -3.77 -5.81
CA LEU A 42 14.12 -2.40 -6.02
C LEU A 42 13.03 -2.34 -7.12
N ASP A 43 13.23 -3.01 -8.25
CA ASP A 43 12.25 -3.05 -9.34
C ASP A 43 10.92 -3.66 -8.88
N LYS A 44 10.97 -4.75 -8.10
CA LYS A 44 9.78 -5.37 -7.51
C LYS A 44 9.04 -4.40 -6.57
N THR A 45 9.79 -3.67 -5.74
CA THR A 45 9.22 -2.67 -4.84
C THR A 45 8.54 -1.55 -5.63
N ASN A 46 9.22 -1.00 -6.64
CA ASN A 46 8.69 0.09 -7.45
C ASN A 46 7.43 -0.32 -8.20
N ALA A 47 7.40 -1.52 -8.79
CA ALA A 47 6.21 -2.05 -9.46
C ALA A 47 5.02 -2.20 -8.49
N GLN A 48 5.29 -2.63 -7.25
CA GLN A 48 4.26 -2.74 -6.22
C GLN A 48 3.76 -1.37 -5.75
N VAL A 49 4.65 -0.38 -5.60
CA VAL A 49 4.28 1.00 -5.28
C VAL A 49 3.44 1.63 -6.38
N GLU A 50 3.83 1.45 -7.65
CA GLU A 50 3.03 1.90 -8.80
C GLU A 50 1.65 1.25 -8.81
N LYS A 51 1.56 -0.05 -8.49
CA LYS A 51 0.27 -0.73 -8.35
C LYS A 51 -0.58 -0.13 -7.23
N ILE A 52 0.00 0.18 -6.07
CA ILE A 52 -0.70 0.82 -4.95
C ILE A 52 -1.27 2.18 -5.40
N HIS A 53 -0.44 3.04 -6.00
CA HIS A 53 -0.89 4.37 -6.45
C HIS A 53 -1.91 4.33 -7.59
N ASN A 54 -1.93 3.27 -8.39
CA ASN A 54 -2.92 3.07 -9.45
C ASN A 54 -4.21 2.37 -8.96
N THR A 55 -4.22 1.81 -7.75
CA THR A 55 -5.40 1.20 -7.14
C THR A 55 -6.28 2.33 -6.58
N LYS A 56 -7.10 2.92 -7.45
CA LYS A 56 -7.96 4.07 -7.14
C LYS A 56 -9.41 3.76 -7.44
N LEU A 57 -10.30 4.43 -6.72
CA LEU A 57 -11.74 4.33 -6.95
C LEU A 57 -12.14 4.94 -8.30
N SER A 58 -13.02 4.28 -9.05
CA SER A 58 -13.63 4.84 -10.26
C SER A 58 -14.97 5.51 -9.98
N ILE A 59 -15.42 6.38 -10.89
CA ILE A 59 -16.75 7.01 -10.77
C ILE A 59 -17.88 5.97 -10.85
N ASP A 60 -17.68 4.89 -11.61
CA ASP A 60 -18.68 3.84 -11.79
C ASP A 60 -18.92 3.06 -10.48
N ASP A 61 -17.86 2.87 -9.68
CA ASP A 61 -17.95 2.27 -8.34
C ASP A 61 -18.79 3.16 -7.41
N VAL A 62 -18.57 4.47 -7.41
CA VAL A 62 -19.34 5.43 -6.59
C VAL A 62 -20.82 5.47 -6.96
N MET A 63 -21.10 5.38 -8.25
CA MET A 63 -22.45 5.43 -8.79
C MET A 63 -23.17 4.07 -8.73
N GLY A 64 -22.47 3.00 -8.34
CA GLY A 64 -23.03 1.66 -8.18
C GLY A 64 -23.35 0.99 -9.53
N VAL A 65 -22.68 1.42 -10.61
CA VAL A 65 -22.85 0.83 -11.94
C VAL A 65 -22.45 -0.65 -11.94
N ASN A 66 -21.39 -0.97 -11.18
CA ASN A 66 -20.83 -2.31 -11.04
C ASN A 66 -21.01 -2.86 -9.62
N LEU A 67 -22.05 -2.43 -8.90
CA LEU A 67 -22.30 -2.90 -7.53
C LEU A 67 -22.52 -4.43 -7.52
N PRO A 68 -21.73 -5.20 -6.75
CA PRO A 68 -21.82 -6.65 -6.74
C PRO A 68 -23.08 -7.15 -6.05
N SER A 69 -23.41 -8.42 -6.28
CA SER A 69 -24.45 -9.10 -5.50
C SER A 69 -23.96 -9.43 -4.10
N ASP A 70 -24.86 -9.50 -3.12
CA ASP A 70 -24.51 -9.84 -1.74
C ASP A 70 -23.85 -11.23 -1.66
N PRO A 71 -22.57 -11.32 -1.22
CA PRO A 71 -21.87 -12.60 -1.09
C PRO A 71 -22.40 -13.46 0.06
N GLY A 72 -23.20 -12.89 0.97
CA GLY A 72 -23.78 -13.59 2.12
C GLY A 72 -22.71 -14.29 2.96
N VAL A 73 -22.90 -15.60 3.21
CA VAL A 73 -21.97 -16.39 4.03
C VAL A 73 -20.60 -16.61 3.37
N GLU A 74 -20.46 -16.35 2.07
CA GLU A 74 -19.19 -16.50 1.36
C GLU A 74 -18.21 -15.38 1.70
N ALA A 75 -18.69 -14.22 2.17
CA ALA A 75 -17.90 -13.03 2.48
C ALA A 75 -16.76 -13.30 3.46
N ASP A 76 -16.97 -14.19 4.43
CA ASP A 76 -16.06 -14.44 5.55
C ASP A 76 -15.25 -15.74 5.40
N LYS A 77 -15.35 -16.44 4.26
CA LYS A 77 -14.61 -17.70 4.03
C LYS A 77 -13.10 -17.48 3.91
N THR A 78 -12.68 -16.30 3.45
CA THR A 78 -11.27 -15.93 3.33
C THR A 78 -11.02 -14.61 4.06
N VAL A 79 -9.76 -14.37 4.42
CA VAL A 79 -9.36 -13.09 5.00
C VAL A 79 -9.64 -11.94 4.04
N GLN A 80 -9.32 -12.14 2.75
CA GLN A 80 -9.51 -11.15 1.70
C GLN A 80 -11.00 -10.87 1.44
N GLY A 81 -11.88 -11.86 1.69
CA GLY A 81 -13.28 -11.78 1.33
C GLY A 81 -13.52 -11.95 -0.17
N ILE A 82 -14.72 -11.62 -0.62
CA ILE A 82 -15.11 -11.62 -2.03
C ILE A 82 -15.06 -10.17 -2.53
N ASP A 83 -14.46 -9.99 -3.70
CA ASP A 83 -14.39 -8.76 -4.49
C ASP A 83 -14.69 -9.18 -5.94
N ALA A 84 -15.97 -9.17 -6.31
CA ALA A 84 -16.46 -9.75 -7.56
C ALA A 84 -16.33 -8.79 -8.75
N ASN A 85 -16.30 -7.47 -8.49
CA ASN A 85 -16.12 -6.45 -9.52
C ASN A 85 -14.66 -5.99 -9.68
N GLU A 86 -13.74 -6.58 -8.91
CA GLU A 86 -12.30 -6.34 -8.95
C GLU A 86 -11.92 -4.87 -8.72
N ASN A 87 -12.74 -4.14 -7.95
CA ASN A 87 -12.48 -2.73 -7.63
C ASN A 87 -11.54 -2.57 -6.42
N GLY A 88 -11.13 -3.67 -5.79
CA GLY A 88 -10.25 -3.69 -4.63
C GLY A 88 -10.97 -3.50 -3.30
N ILE A 89 -12.31 -3.46 -3.30
CA ILE A 89 -13.16 -3.37 -2.11
C ILE A 89 -13.89 -4.70 -1.95
N ARG A 90 -14.09 -5.12 -0.71
CA ARG A 90 -14.94 -6.27 -0.43
C ARG A 90 -16.41 -5.99 -0.74
N ASP A 91 -17.06 -6.91 -1.43
CA ASP A 91 -18.47 -6.81 -1.83
C ASP A 91 -19.39 -6.50 -0.64
N ASP A 92 -19.20 -7.18 0.50
CA ASP A 92 -20.05 -7.00 1.68
C ASP A 92 -19.88 -5.61 2.32
N VAL A 93 -18.68 -5.02 2.22
CA VAL A 93 -18.38 -3.67 2.70
C VAL A 93 -18.97 -2.63 1.74
N GLU A 94 -18.78 -2.81 0.44
CA GLU A 94 -19.34 -1.94 -0.60
C GLU A 94 -20.86 -1.88 -0.47
N ILE A 95 -21.53 -3.03 -0.43
CA ILE A 95 -22.99 -3.12 -0.28
C ILE A 95 -23.47 -2.46 1.02
N ALA A 96 -22.74 -2.65 2.13
CA ALA A 96 -23.10 -2.03 3.40
C ALA A 96 -23.04 -0.49 3.31
N ILE A 97 -22.04 0.08 2.63
CA ILE A 97 -21.93 1.52 2.40
C ILE A 97 -23.09 2.01 1.52
N PHE A 98 -23.40 1.30 0.43
CA PHE A 98 -24.51 1.65 -0.46
C PHE A 98 -25.87 1.61 0.25
N LYS A 99 -26.07 0.63 1.13
CA LYS A 99 -27.29 0.51 1.93
C LYS A 99 -27.43 1.61 2.97
N GLU A 100 -26.33 2.03 3.58
CA GLU A 100 -26.29 3.07 4.62
C GLU A 100 -26.45 4.47 4.01
N TYR A 101 -25.88 4.70 2.82
CA TYR A 101 -25.89 5.99 2.13
C TYR A 101 -26.40 5.90 0.68
N PRO A 102 -27.67 5.49 0.46
CA PRO A 102 -28.21 5.27 -0.88
C PRO A 102 -28.32 6.56 -1.70
N ASN A 103 -28.48 7.70 -1.02
CA ASN A 103 -28.75 8.98 -1.70
C ASN A 103 -27.50 9.85 -1.88
N SER A 104 -26.47 9.75 -1.03
CA SER A 104 -25.29 10.62 -1.15
C SER A 104 -24.13 9.92 -1.86
N ALA A 105 -23.94 10.22 -3.15
CA ALA A 105 -22.79 9.74 -3.91
C ALA A 105 -21.47 10.26 -3.34
N LYS A 106 -21.47 11.49 -2.82
CA LYS A 106 -20.33 12.09 -2.12
C LYS A 106 -19.91 11.28 -0.90
N THR A 107 -20.86 10.87 -0.06
CA THR A 107 -20.56 10.05 1.12
C THR A 107 -20.04 8.68 0.72
N ARG A 108 -20.64 8.05 -0.30
CA ARG A 108 -20.12 6.78 -0.82
C ARG A 108 -18.70 6.92 -1.33
N ALA A 109 -18.38 7.95 -2.13
CA ALA A 109 -17.05 8.13 -2.71
C ALA A 109 -15.94 8.11 -1.66
N VAL A 110 -16.09 8.90 -0.60
CA VAL A 110 -15.04 9.01 0.42
C VAL A 110 -14.95 7.79 1.33
N LEU A 111 -16.08 7.15 1.64
CA LEU A 111 -16.08 5.92 2.45
C LEU A 111 -15.59 4.70 1.67
N LEU A 112 -15.90 4.61 0.37
CA LEU A 112 -15.37 3.57 -0.51
C LEU A 112 -13.87 3.73 -0.71
N GLN A 113 -13.37 4.95 -0.92
CA GLN A 113 -11.92 5.21 -0.97
C GLN A 113 -11.23 4.77 0.33
N TYR A 114 -11.84 5.03 1.49
CA TYR A 114 -11.30 4.58 2.77
C TYR A 114 -11.35 3.05 2.92
N ALA A 115 -12.44 2.40 2.52
CA ALA A 115 -12.56 0.95 2.51
C ALA A 115 -11.53 0.28 1.58
N LEU A 116 -11.30 0.85 0.39
CA LEU A 116 -10.27 0.43 -0.56
C LEU A 116 -8.88 0.47 0.09
N ALA A 117 -8.55 1.57 0.75
CA ALA A 117 -7.26 1.72 1.43
C ALA A 117 -7.05 0.69 2.54
N LEU A 118 -8.06 0.45 3.38
CA LEU A 118 -7.97 -0.60 4.40
C LEU A 118 -7.87 -2.01 3.80
N GLN A 119 -8.56 -2.27 2.69
CA GLN A 119 -8.49 -3.55 2.01
C GLN A 119 -7.12 -3.80 1.37
N MET A 120 -6.42 -2.75 0.92
CA MET A 120 -5.02 -2.85 0.45
C MET A 120 -4.08 -3.45 1.49
N GLU A 121 -4.29 -3.19 2.78
CA GLU A 121 -3.51 -3.80 3.87
C GLU A 121 -3.63 -5.33 3.92
N VAL A 122 -4.75 -5.86 3.40
CA VAL A 122 -5.06 -7.30 3.41
C VAL A 122 -4.63 -7.97 2.10
N ILE A 123 -4.81 -7.30 0.96
CA ILE A 123 -4.63 -7.91 -0.36
C ILE A 123 -3.23 -7.69 -0.96
N GLN A 124 -2.56 -6.58 -0.62
CA GLN A 124 -1.27 -6.26 -1.25
C GLN A 124 -0.13 -7.03 -0.58
N PRO A 125 0.82 -7.58 -1.36
CA PRO A 125 1.98 -8.25 -0.80
C PRO A 125 2.89 -7.25 -0.07
N ILE A 126 3.34 -7.64 1.12
CA ILE A 126 4.36 -6.90 1.87
C ILE A 126 5.73 -7.29 1.34
N GLU A 127 6.27 -6.49 0.42
CA GLU A 127 7.62 -6.70 -0.13
C GLU A 127 8.71 -6.23 0.83
N ASN A 128 8.46 -5.09 1.48
CA ASN A 128 9.31 -4.50 2.50
C ASN A 128 8.54 -3.37 3.21
N THR A 129 9.22 -2.59 4.04
CA THR A 129 8.59 -1.48 4.77
C THR A 129 8.11 -0.35 3.87
N VAL A 130 8.67 -0.18 2.66
CA VAL A 130 8.23 0.87 1.72
C VAL A 130 6.81 0.60 1.25
N THR A 131 6.49 -0.65 0.87
CA THR A 131 5.12 -0.98 0.42
C THR A 131 4.09 -0.79 1.54
N VAL A 132 4.45 -1.08 2.78
CA VAL A 132 3.60 -0.82 3.96
C VAL A 132 3.39 0.68 4.15
N THR A 133 4.47 1.46 4.08
CA THR A 133 4.42 2.92 4.17
C THR A 133 3.52 3.52 3.09
N GLU A 134 3.61 3.08 1.85
CA GLU A 134 2.76 3.61 0.78
C GLU A 134 1.28 3.28 0.95
N ILE A 135 0.93 2.07 1.39
CA ILE A 135 -0.46 1.71 1.70
C ILE A 135 -1.02 2.59 2.83
N ILE A 136 -0.24 2.84 3.87
CA ILE A 136 -0.65 3.72 4.97
C ILE A 136 -0.78 5.18 4.52
N THR A 137 0.06 5.62 3.58
CA THR A 137 -0.11 6.94 2.98
C THR A 137 -1.44 7.04 2.23
N GLU A 138 -1.83 6.02 1.45
CA GLU A 138 -3.15 5.95 0.81
C GLU A 138 -4.30 5.96 1.82
N GLN A 139 -4.16 5.25 2.95
CA GLN A 139 -5.14 5.28 4.04
C GLN A 139 -5.25 6.67 4.67
N SER A 140 -4.12 7.34 4.93
CA SER A 140 -4.09 8.71 5.49
C SER A 140 -4.73 9.72 4.55
N ARG A 141 -4.51 9.55 3.24
CA ARG A 141 -5.11 10.36 2.19
C ARG A 141 -6.63 10.18 2.17
N ALA A 142 -7.11 8.94 2.25
CA ALA A 142 -8.53 8.63 2.35
C ALA A 142 -9.18 9.13 3.65
N ASP A 143 -8.50 9.03 4.80
CA ASP A 143 -8.96 9.60 6.08
C ASP A 143 -9.15 11.12 5.97
N THR A 144 -8.16 11.80 5.37
CA THR A 144 -8.23 13.24 5.10
C THR A 144 -9.39 13.56 4.14
N CYS A 145 -9.61 12.74 3.11
CA CYS A 145 -10.73 12.90 2.18
C CYS A 145 -12.09 12.81 2.89
N VAL A 146 -12.27 11.81 3.76
CA VAL A 146 -13.47 11.66 4.61
C VAL A 146 -13.64 12.90 5.48
N ALA A 147 -12.58 13.32 6.16
CA ALA A 147 -12.60 14.43 7.09
C ALA A 147 -12.94 15.76 6.40
N ASP A 148 -12.30 16.07 5.27
CA ASP A 148 -12.46 17.33 4.56
C ASP A 148 -13.79 17.40 3.80
N THR A 149 -14.33 16.25 3.39
CA THR A 149 -15.59 16.17 2.63
C THR A 149 -16.83 16.15 3.53
N LEU A 150 -16.84 15.30 4.56
CA LEU A 150 -18.04 15.07 5.39
C LEU A 150 -18.09 16.01 6.58
N VAL A 151 -16.93 16.48 7.05
CA VAL A 151 -16.81 17.37 8.20
C VAL A 151 -15.84 18.52 7.87
N PRO A 152 -16.21 19.34 6.86
CA PRO A 152 -15.33 20.38 6.35
C PRO A 152 -14.95 21.37 7.45
N ARG A 153 -13.71 21.83 7.38
CA ARG A 153 -13.21 22.91 8.24
C ARG A 153 -13.83 24.24 7.84
N GLU A 154 -13.80 25.22 8.75
CA GLU A 154 -14.20 26.61 8.44
C GLU A 154 -13.27 27.24 7.39
N SER A 155 -11.97 26.98 7.52
CA SER A 155 -10.95 27.27 6.52
C SER A 155 -9.88 26.17 6.48
N PRO A 156 -9.09 26.06 5.40
CA PRO A 156 -8.00 25.07 5.30
C PRO A 156 -7.00 25.13 6.47
N GLU A 157 -6.76 26.33 7.03
CA GLU A 157 -5.81 26.58 8.11
C GLU A 157 -6.43 26.41 9.51
N SER A 158 -7.75 26.30 9.60
CA SER A 158 -8.46 26.22 10.89
C SER A 158 -8.29 24.84 11.55
N SER A 159 -8.19 24.82 12.89
CA SER A 159 -8.23 23.56 13.63
C SER A 159 -9.66 23.02 13.69
N ARG A 160 -9.83 21.70 13.61
CA ARG A 160 -11.15 21.09 13.86
C ARG A 160 -11.54 21.18 15.33
N HIS A 161 -12.82 21.39 15.59
CA HIS A 161 -13.37 21.24 16.94
C HIS A 161 -13.40 19.76 17.35
N TYR A 162 -13.38 19.51 18.65
CA TYR A 162 -13.44 18.15 19.19
C TYR A 162 -14.68 17.37 18.69
N SER A 163 -15.83 18.03 18.60
CA SER A 163 -17.07 17.44 18.07
C SER A 163 -16.96 17.03 16.60
N ASP A 164 -16.13 17.71 15.82
CA ASP A 164 -15.92 17.38 14.41
C ASP A 164 -15.01 16.17 14.28
N VAL A 165 -13.97 16.09 15.11
CA VAL A 165 -13.13 14.90 15.24
C VAL A 165 -13.96 13.68 15.66
N GLU A 166 -14.92 13.84 16.56
CA GLU A 166 -15.82 12.76 16.97
C GLU A 166 -16.73 12.25 15.83
N LYS A 167 -17.25 13.18 15.00
CA LYS A 167 -18.02 12.81 13.79
C LYS A 167 -17.15 12.03 12.80
N ILE A 168 -15.93 12.51 12.53
CA ILE A 168 -14.98 11.84 11.63
C ILE A 168 -14.70 10.42 12.14
N ASN A 169 -14.34 10.30 13.42
CA ASN A 169 -14.09 9.01 14.06
C ASN A 169 -15.28 8.05 13.97
N THR A 170 -16.51 8.56 13.93
CA THR A 170 -17.71 7.72 13.77
C THR A 170 -17.77 7.10 12.38
N PHE A 171 -17.50 7.87 11.32
CA PHE A 171 -17.40 7.34 9.95
C PHE A 171 -16.27 6.33 9.82
N ILE A 172 -15.07 6.70 10.30
CA ILE A 172 -13.87 5.85 10.23
C ILE A 172 -14.11 4.51 10.93
N LYS A 173 -14.57 4.53 12.19
CA LYS A 173 -14.86 3.30 12.94
C LYS A 173 -15.97 2.46 12.32
N SER A 174 -16.95 3.09 11.66
CA SER A 174 -18.01 2.36 10.95
C SER A 174 -17.42 1.51 9.82
N ILE A 175 -16.47 2.06 9.05
CA ILE A 175 -15.81 1.35 7.96
C ILE A 175 -14.80 0.33 8.50
N GLU A 176 -13.96 0.70 9.47
CA GLU A 176 -13.03 -0.24 10.12
C GLU A 176 -13.77 -1.45 10.73
N GLY A 177 -14.94 -1.23 11.35
CA GLY A 177 -15.76 -2.29 11.92
C GLY A 177 -16.32 -3.26 10.89
N LYS A 178 -16.65 -2.77 9.68
CA LYS A 178 -17.08 -3.58 8.54
C LYS A 178 -15.88 -4.31 7.89
N GLN A 179 -14.75 -3.61 7.76
CA GLN A 179 -13.53 -4.15 7.16
C GLN A 179 -12.86 -5.21 8.03
N PHE A 180 -12.79 -5.00 9.34
CA PHE A 180 -12.13 -5.91 10.27
C PHE A 180 -13.16 -6.61 11.18
N ASN A 181 -14.25 -7.09 10.57
CA ASN A 181 -15.38 -7.76 11.23
C ASN A 181 -15.04 -9.14 11.84
N THR A 182 -13.92 -9.77 11.45
CA THR A 182 -13.47 -11.05 12.00
C THR A 182 -12.16 -10.92 12.78
N GLU A 183 -11.93 -11.80 13.77
CA GLU A 183 -10.70 -11.80 14.57
C GLU A 183 -9.45 -12.05 13.71
N VAL A 184 -9.57 -12.83 12.64
CA VAL A 184 -8.46 -13.07 11.71
C VAL A 184 -8.09 -11.79 10.96
N ARG A 185 -9.08 -11.02 10.48
CA ARG A 185 -8.84 -9.73 9.82
C ARG A 185 -8.23 -8.70 10.76
N LYS A 186 -8.71 -8.61 12.01
CA LYS A 186 -8.12 -7.75 13.05
C LYS A 186 -6.67 -8.11 13.36
N SER A 187 -6.37 -9.39 13.51
CA SER A 187 -5.01 -9.88 13.75
C SER A 187 -4.08 -9.55 12.57
N ASN A 188 -4.57 -9.71 11.34
CA ASN A 188 -3.80 -9.38 10.15
C ASN A 188 -3.51 -7.88 10.04
N HIS A 189 -4.50 -7.02 10.28
CA HIS A 189 -4.30 -5.58 10.39
C HIS A 189 -3.24 -5.23 11.46
N GLN A 190 -3.34 -5.80 12.67
CA GLN A 190 -2.33 -5.57 13.71
C GLN A 190 -0.93 -6.03 13.30
N ASN A 191 -0.82 -7.15 12.57
CA ASN A 191 0.46 -7.63 12.08
C ASN A 191 1.02 -6.76 10.94
N PHE A 192 0.16 -6.24 10.08
CA PHE A 192 0.51 -5.26 9.05
C PHE A 192 1.12 -4.01 9.69
N MET A 193 0.44 -3.44 10.69
CA MET A 193 0.88 -2.22 11.40
C MET A 193 2.23 -2.37 12.11
N LYS A 194 2.67 -3.58 12.48
CA LYS A 194 4.00 -3.80 13.08
C LYS A 194 5.16 -3.50 12.13
N ASN A 195 4.90 -3.52 10.81
CA ASN A 195 5.90 -3.25 9.78
C ASN A 195 5.97 -1.77 9.38
N LEU A 196 5.07 -0.94 9.93
CA LEU A 196 5.01 0.48 9.63
C LEU A 196 6.26 1.21 10.14
N ARG A 197 6.82 2.06 9.28
CA ARG A 197 7.89 3.02 9.60
C ARG A 197 7.33 4.44 9.50
N SER A 198 8.16 5.43 9.82
CA SER A 198 7.80 6.83 9.58
C SER A 198 7.41 7.03 8.12
N PHE A 199 6.29 7.72 7.90
CA PHE A 199 5.76 8.04 6.59
C PHE A 199 5.38 9.53 6.55
N GLY A 200 5.17 10.05 5.35
CA GLY A 200 4.70 11.40 5.12
C GLY A 200 3.74 11.40 3.93
N GLU A 201 3.12 12.54 3.67
CA GLU A 201 2.22 12.69 2.52
C GLU A 201 2.99 12.50 1.21
N SER A 202 2.55 11.54 0.38
CA SER A 202 3.21 11.21 -0.89
C SER A 202 2.62 11.94 -2.09
N THR A 203 1.38 12.43 -1.99
CA THR A 203 0.65 13.07 -3.10
C THR A 203 -0.11 14.32 -2.66
N ASN A 204 -0.34 15.23 -3.61
CA ASN A 204 -1.16 16.44 -3.39
C ASN A 204 -2.67 16.19 -3.59
N GLU A 205 -3.08 14.99 -4.01
CA GLU A 205 -4.46 14.66 -4.38
C GLU A 205 -5.15 13.86 -3.27
N ILE A 206 -5.97 14.53 -2.46
CA ILE A 206 -6.58 13.92 -1.26
C ILE A 206 -7.70 12.90 -1.61
N CYS A 207 -8.52 13.18 -2.60
CA CYS A 207 -9.65 12.31 -2.98
C CYS A 207 -9.42 11.73 -4.38
N ASP A 208 -9.78 10.47 -4.60
CA ASP A 208 -9.70 9.82 -5.92
C ASP A 208 -10.69 10.41 -6.92
N ILE A 209 -11.86 10.78 -6.40
CA ILE A 209 -12.95 11.37 -7.18
C ILE A 209 -13.03 12.85 -6.85
N ASP A 210 -13.21 13.66 -7.89
CA ASP A 210 -13.52 15.08 -7.74
C ASP A 210 -14.92 15.24 -7.13
N ILE A 211 -14.94 15.40 -5.81
CA ILE A 211 -16.14 15.47 -4.99
C ILE A 211 -17.08 16.62 -5.40
N LEU A 212 -16.55 17.68 -6.02
CA LEU A 212 -17.35 18.82 -6.48
C LEU A 212 -18.24 18.47 -7.67
N LYS A 213 -17.94 17.37 -8.39
CA LYS A 213 -18.74 16.86 -9.50
C LYS A 213 -19.86 15.91 -9.05
N LEU A 214 -19.86 15.49 -7.79
CA LEU A 214 -20.87 14.57 -7.25
C LEU A 214 -22.06 15.33 -6.65
N THR A 215 -23.26 14.82 -6.89
CA THR A 215 -24.48 15.30 -6.25
C THR A 215 -24.77 14.51 -4.96
N ASP A 216 -25.38 15.18 -3.98
CA ASP A 216 -25.90 14.58 -2.75
C ASP A 216 -27.35 14.08 -2.89
#